data_AF-A0A941NFD9-F1
#
_entry.id   AF-A0A941NFD9-F1
#
_cell.length_a   1.000
_cell.length_b   1.000
_cell.length_c   1.000
_cell.angle_alpha   90.00
_cell.angle_beta   90.00
_cell.angle_gamma   90.00
#
_symmetry.space_group_name_H-M   'P 1'
#
loop_
_entity.id
_entity.type
_entity.pdbx_description
1 polymer ?
#
loop_
_entity_poly.entity_id
_entity_poly.type
_entity_poly.pdbx_seq_one_letter_code
_entity_poly.pdbx_strand_id
1 'polypeptide(L)'
;MIGLLPAAFLIAYIWRSVEESPAHGAAKGERVRLPMLGAQVAAIIVGGFLTYLVATGLLYPSFGWAGVALILPIAAVLAFVASPYVRKHWRLLLFAVVMMTAFNFFSHGTQDIYPTFLQKQHGFGTATVSIIAILYNIAAIIGGIGFGMLSQRIGRRRASMIAALLGVPVAFLWAFSSTAVPLALGAILMQVAVQGAWGVVPAHLNELSPSDSRGTFPGTVYQLGNLIASVNAVLQTGVAERTGGNYAIALAAVAICAALAIALCMKFGPEAKDVEMA
;
A
#
# COMPACT_ATOMS: atom_id res chain seq x y z
N MET A 1 -18.66 -9.99 20.02
CA MET A 1 -18.17 -11.39 20.11
C MET A 1 -18.40 -12.24 18.84
N ILE A 2 -19.08 -11.73 17.81
CA ILE A 2 -19.45 -12.51 16.60
C ILE A 2 -18.26 -12.76 15.63
N GLY A 3 -17.18 -11.97 15.69
CA GLY A 3 -16.00 -12.11 14.81
C GLY A 3 -14.86 -13.01 15.33
N LEU A 4 -14.86 -13.38 16.62
CA LEU A 4 -13.78 -14.18 17.22
C LEU A 4 -13.88 -15.68 16.86
N LEU A 5 -15.10 -16.20 16.76
CA LEU A 5 -15.33 -17.61 16.42
C LEU A 5 -14.89 -17.96 14.99
N PRO A 6 -15.23 -17.18 13.94
CA PRO A 6 -14.74 -17.43 12.58
C PRO A 6 -13.20 -17.37 12.49
N ALA A 7 -12.58 -16.44 13.20
CA ALA A 7 -11.12 -16.31 13.24
C ALA A 7 -10.44 -17.53 13.91
N ALA A 8 -10.98 -18.01 15.04
CA ALA A 8 -10.45 -19.18 15.73
C ALA A 8 -10.59 -20.46 14.88
N PHE A 9 -11.71 -20.64 14.19
CA PHE A 9 -11.90 -21.76 13.25
C PHE A 9 -10.93 -21.68 12.07
N LEU A 10 -10.72 -20.49 11.51
CA LEU A 10 -9.76 -20.28 10.42
C LEU A 10 -8.33 -20.58 10.87
N ILE A 11 -7.94 -20.13 12.07
CA ILE A 11 -6.63 -20.42 12.65
C ILE A 11 -6.44 -21.92 12.85
N ALA A 12 -7.43 -22.61 13.43
CA ALA A 12 -7.38 -24.05 13.66
C ALA A 12 -7.36 -24.85 12.34
N TYR A 13 -8.08 -24.38 11.32
CA TYR A 13 -8.06 -24.95 9.99
C TYR A 13 -6.68 -24.81 9.34
N ILE A 14 -6.12 -23.59 9.31
CA ILE A 14 -4.78 -23.31 8.76
C ILE A 14 -3.73 -24.16 9.46
N TRP A 15 -3.76 -24.22 10.79
CA TRP A 15 -2.80 -25.00 11.58
C TRP A 15 -2.84 -26.49 11.27
N ARG A 16 -4.01 -27.01 10.86
CA ARG A 16 -4.17 -28.41 10.46
C ARG A 16 -3.90 -28.66 8.99
N SER A 17 -4.14 -27.69 8.12
CA SER A 17 -4.14 -27.89 6.66
C SER A 17 -2.84 -27.47 5.98
N VAL A 18 -2.08 -26.55 6.58
CA VAL A 18 -0.83 -26.07 6.02
C VAL A 18 0.32 -26.89 6.60
N GLU A 19 0.79 -27.85 5.82
CA GLU A 19 2.03 -28.56 6.14
C GLU A 19 3.19 -27.56 6.18
N GLU A 20 3.90 -27.55 7.30
CA GLU A 20 5.11 -26.75 7.43
C GLU A 20 6.13 -27.21 6.37
N SER A 21 6.80 -26.24 5.75
CA SER A 21 7.81 -26.54 4.73
C SER A 21 8.82 -27.59 5.23
N PRO A 22 9.30 -28.51 4.37
CA PRO A 22 10.36 -29.45 4.72
C PRO A 22 11.61 -28.74 5.29
N ALA A 23 11.87 -27.50 4.87
CA ALA A 23 12.93 -26.65 5.42
C ALA A 23 12.67 -26.24 6.88
N HIS A 24 11.40 -26.03 7.27
CA HIS A 24 11.00 -25.78 8.66
C HIS A 24 11.16 -27.05 9.52
N GLY A 25 10.83 -28.23 8.96
CA GLY A 25 11.07 -29.52 9.60
C GLY A 25 12.56 -29.83 9.79
N ALA A 26 13.40 -29.51 8.80
CA ALA A 26 14.85 -29.61 8.89
C ALA A 26 15.44 -28.62 9.92
N ALA A 27 14.90 -27.39 9.97
CA ALA A 27 15.26 -26.37 10.95
C ALA A 27 14.74 -26.65 12.38
N LYS A 28 13.86 -27.64 12.60
CA LYS A 28 13.52 -28.13 13.94
C LYS A 28 14.65 -28.95 14.57
N GLY A 29 15.52 -29.57 13.75
CA GLY A 29 16.69 -30.35 14.18
C GLY A 29 17.96 -29.51 14.31
N GLU A 30 18.14 -28.52 13.45
CA GLU A 30 19.09 -27.45 13.70
C GLU A 30 18.52 -26.59 14.82
N ARG A 31 19.07 -26.71 16.04
CA ARG A 31 19.02 -25.55 16.94
C ARG A 31 19.73 -24.43 16.18
N VAL A 32 18.96 -23.60 15.47
CA VAL A 32 19.40 -22.27 15.11
C VAL A 32 19.89 -21.73 16.44
N ARG A 33 21.21 -21.59 16.59
CA ARG A 33 21.75 -20.85 17.71
C ARG A 33 21.15 -19.47 17.49
N LEU A 34 20.06 -19.22 18.22
CA LEU A 34 19.30 -18.00 18.29
C LEU A 34 19.81 -17.06 19.41
N PRO A 35 21.07 -17.11 19.94
CA PRO A 35 21.45 -16.15 20.95
C PRO A 35 21.48 -14.73 20.35
N MET A 36 21.51 -14.58 19.02
CA MET A 36 21.44 -13.27 18.37
C MET A 36 20.02 -12.81 18.04
N LEU A 37 19.10 -13.61 17.49
CA LEU A 37 17.79 -13.09 17.06
C LEU A 37 16.90 -12.69 18.25
N GLY A 38 16.81 -13.52 19.28
CA GLY A 38 16.05 -13.22 20.49
C GLY A 38 16.65 -12.03 21.26
N ALA A 39 17.98 -11.98 21.35
CA ALA A 39 18.68 -10.85 21.95
C ALA A 39 18.60 -9.58 21.10
N GLN A 40 18.56 -9.67 19.77
CA GLN A 40 18.39 -8.54 18.86
C GLN A 40 16.98 -7.99 18.92
N VAL A 41 15.95 -8.84 18.89
CA VAL A 41 14.55 -8.41 19.06
C VAL A 41 14.35 -7.83 20.46
N ALA A 42 14.87 -8.50 21.50
CA ALA A 42 14.86 -7.95 22.84
C ALA A 42 15.65 -6.64 22.93
N ALA A 43 16.81 -6.51 22.30
CA ALA A 43 17.60 -5.28 22.29
C ALA A 43 16.93 -4.15 21.48
N ILE A 44 16.18 -4.47 20.42
CA ILE A 44 15.39 -3.48 19.67
C ILE A 44 14.20 -3.03 20.51
N ILE A 45 13.50 -3.94 21.18
CA ILE A 45 12.35 -3.61 22.03
C ILE A 45 12.82 -2.85 23.28
N VAL A 46 13.81 -3.39 24.01
CA VAL A 46 14.37 -2.79 25.22
C VAL A 46 15.11 -1.51 24.88
N GLY A 47 15.93 -1.50 23.83
CA GLY A 47 16.63 -0.31 23.37
C GLY A 47 15.68 0.76 22.85
N GLY A 48 14.65 0.39 22.08
CA GLY A 48 13.60 1.29 21.64
C GLY A 48 12.77 1.85 22.80
N PHE A 49 12.43 1.01 23.78
CA PHE A 49 11.71 1.40 24.98
C PHE A 49 12.56 2.28 25.91
N LEU A 50 13.85 1.96 26.10
CA LEU A 50 14.78 2.79 26.85
C LEU A 50 15.05 4.12 26.14
N THR A 51 15.18 4.12 24.81
CA THR A 51 15.31 5.36 24.03
C THR A 51 14.04 6.18 24.15
N TYR A 52 12.86 5.55 24.15
CA TYR A 52 11.57 6.20 24.41
C TYR A 52 11.49 6.78 25.83
N LEU A 53 11.90 6.03 26.86
CA LEU A 53 11.92 6.47 28.26
C LEU A 53 12.93 7.59 28.50
N VAL A 54 14.11 7.53 27.88
CA VAL A 54 15.14 8.57 27.97
C VAL A 54 14.70 9.81 27.20
N ALA A 55 14.11 9.66 26.02
CA ALA A 55 13.53 10.77 25.26
C ALA A 55 12.37 11.42 26.02
N THR A 56 11.48 10.63 26.63
CA THR A 56 10.41 11.17 27.48
C THR A 56 10.92 11.70 28.83
N GLY A 57 12.05 11.25 29.37
CA GLY A 57 12.63 11.81 30.60
C GLY A 57 13.38 13.12 30.38
N LEU A 58 14.21 13.19 29.33
CA LEU A 58 15.08 14.33 29.04
C LEU A 58 14.42 15.40 28.16
N LEU A 59 13.65 14.98 27.15
CA LEU A 59 13.09 15.90 26.16
C LEU A 59 11.67 16.33 26.51
N TYR A 60 10.89 15.54 27.26
CA TYR A 60 9.53 15.93 27.67
C TYR A 60 9.48 17.25 28.46
N PRO A 61 10.38 17.52 29.43
CA PRO A 61 10.37 18.82 30.12
C PRO A 61 10.64 20.01 29.19
N SER A 62 11.32 19.77 28.06
CA SER A 62 11.74 20.81 27.11
C SER A 62 10.82 20.94 25.89
N PHE A 63 10.14 19.86 25.48
CA PHE A 63 9.41 19.76 24.21
C PHE A 63 7.97 19.21 24.34
N GLY A 64 7.56 18.75 25.54
CA GLY A 64 6.27 18.11 25.78
C GLY A 64 6.10 16.76 25.06
N TRP A 65 5.01 16.05 25.33
CA TRP A 65 4.73 14.72 24.75
C TRP A 65 4.69 14.73 23.21
N ALA A 66 4.14 15.80 22.61
CA ALA A 66 4.02 15.95 21.17
C ALA A 66 5.39 16.10 20.49
N GLY A 67 6.31 16.85 21.09
CA GLY A 67 7.67 16.98 20.58
C GLY A 67 8.46 15.68 20.68
N VAL A 68 8.33 14.95 21.79
CA VAL A 68 9.00 13.64 21.95
C VAL A 68 8.48 12.61 20.94
N ALA A 69 7.16 12.60 20.70
CA ALA A 69 6.54 11.72 19.72
C ALA A 69 7.00 11.99 18.27
N LEU A 70 7.45 13.22 17.96
CA LEU A 70 7.99 13.58 16.63
C LEU A 70 9.48 13.23 16.48
N ILE A 71 10.26 13.32 17.55
CA ILE A 71 11.72 13.13 17.49
C ILE A 71 12.10 11.68 17.17
N LEU A 72 11.41 10.70 17.77
CA LEU A 72 11.75 9.29 17.61
C LEU A 72 11.57 8.76 16.17
N PRO A 73 10.44 9.02 15.49
CA PRO A 73 10.31 8.67 14.07
C PRO A 73 11.34 9.38 13.18
N ILE A 74 11.62 10.66 13.44
CA ILE A 74 12.61 11.42 12.66
C ILE A 74 14.00 10.83 12.83
N ALA A 75 14.42 10.52 14.07
CA ALA A 75 15.71 9.91 14.35
C ALA A 75 15.82 8.51 13.69
N ALA A 76 14.76 7.71 13.74
CA ALA A 76 14.72 6.40 13.07
C ALA A 76 14.85 6.53 11.54
N VAL A 77 14.17 7.50 10.94
CA VAL A 77 14.28 7.79 9.50
C VAL A 77 15.69 8.26 9.14
N LEU A 78 16.28 9.18 9.92
CA LEU A 78 17.64 9.65 9.69
C LEU A 78 18.67 8.52 9.81
N ALA A 79 18.54 7.66 10.82
CA ALA A 79 19.39 6.48 11.00
C ALA A 79 19.25 5.50 9.83
N PHE A 80 18.03 5.27 9.36
CA PHE A 80 17.77 4.43 8.19
C PHE A 80 18.40 5.01 6.92
N VAL A 81 18.18 6.30 6.63
CA VAL A 81 18.75 7.00 5.47
C VAL A 81 20.29 7.01 5.51
N ALA A 82 20.87 7.13 6.71
CA ALA A 82 22.33 7.10 6.89
C ALA A 82 22.95 5.70 6.76
N SER A 83 22.14 4.63 6.77
CA SER A 83 22.63 3.25 6.80
C SER A 83 23.44 2.88 5.55
N PRO A 84 24.46 1.99 5.68
CA PRO A 84 25.22 1.48 4.54
C PRO A 84 24.33 0.79 3.50
N TYR A 85 23.24 0.17 3.94
CA TYR A 85 22.24 -0.45 3.09
C TYR A 85 21.59 0.55 2.13
N VAL A 86 21.10 1.69 2.65
CA VAL A 86 20.52 2.74 1.81
C VAL A 86 21.58 3.28 0.86
N ARG A 87 22.81 3.54 1.33
CA ARG A 87 23.90 4.01 0.45
C ARG A 87 24.22 3.03 -0.69
N LYS A 88 24.13 1.73 -0.45
CA LYS A 88 24.36 0.69 -1.47
C LYS A 88 23.22 0.60 -2.49
N HIS A 89 21.96 0.77 -2.06
CA HIS A 89 20.77 0.54 -2.88
C HIS A 89 19.89 1.78 -3.14
N TRP A 90 20.40 3.00 -2.90
CA TRP A 90 19.58 4.23 -2.87
C TRP A 90 18.81 4.50 -4.15
N ARG A 91 19.35 4.16 -5.33
CA ARG A 91 18.67 4.36 -6.63
C ARG A 91 17.43 3.49 -6.75
N LEU A 92 17.55 2.22 -6.34
CA LEU A 92 16.46 1.26 -6.35
C LEU A 92 15.41 1.62 -5.29
N LEU A 93 15.85 2.02 -4.09
CA LEU A 93 14.96 2.50 -3.04
C LEU A 93 14.18 3.74 -3.49
N LEU A 94 14.86 4.72 -4.07
CA LEU A 94 14.22 5.93 -4.59
C LEU A 94 13.18 5.59 -5.67
N PHE A 95 13.56 4.74 -6.63
CA PHE A 95 12.63 4.25 -7.64
C PHE A 95 11.40 3.57 -7.01
N ALA A 96 11.61 2.64 -6.09
CA ALA A 96 10.54 1.88 -5.47
C ALA A 96 9.64 2.75 -4.58
N VAL A 97 10.19 3.76 -3.91
CA VAL A 97 9.41 4.75 -3.14
C VAL A 97 8.56 5.62 -4.07
N VAL A 98 9.11 6.10 -5.19
CA VAL A 98 8.36 6.88 -6.19
C VAL A 98 7.25 6.03 -6.82
N MET A 99 7.58 4.79 -7.21
CA MET A 99 6.62 3.82 -7.71
C MET A 99 5.51 3.59 -6.68
N MET A 100 5.86 3.29 -5.43
CA MET A 100 4.86 3.05 -4.38
C MET A 100 4.04 4.29 -4.05
N THR A 101 4.62 5.49 -4.15
CA THR A 101 3.87 6.74 -4.03
C THR A 101 2.78 6.80 -5.10
N ALA A 102 3.10 6.52 -6.37
CA ALA A 102 2.11 6.52 -7.45
C ALA A 102 1.00 5.49 -7.23
N PHE A 103 1.33 4.26 -6.81
CA PHE A 103 0.35 3.22 -6.47
C PHE A 103 -0.56 3.60 -5.30
N ASN A 104 0.01 4.19 -4.24
CA ASN A 104 -0.78 4.65 -3.09
C ASN A 104 -1.66 5.85 -3.46
N PHE A 105 -1.15 6.81 -4.25
CA PHE A 105 -1.96 7.91 -4.77
C PHE A 105 -3.13 7.40 -5.63
N PHE A 106 -2.91 6.36 -6.42
CA PHE A 106 -3.96 5.78 -7.26
C PHE A 106 -5.06 5.12 -6.43
N SER A 107 -4.71 4.35 -5.40
CA SER A 107 -5.72 3.71 -4.52
C SER A 107 -6.43 4.68 -3.59
N HIS A 108 -5.67 5.47 -2.81
CA HIS A 108 -6.26 6.43 -1.89
C HIS A 108 -7.06 7.51 -2.64
N GLY A 109 -6.57 7.91 -3.81
CA GLY A 109 -7.20 8.95 -4.62
C GLY A 109 -8.51 8.51 -5.26
N THR A 110 -8.74 7.21 -5.41
CA THR A 110 -10.01 6.66 -5.93
C THR A 110 -10.94 6.15 -4.83
N GLN A 111 -10.50 6.03 -3.58
CA GLN A 111 -11.27 5.34 -2.54
C GLN A 111 -11.62 6.24 -1.34
N ASP A 112 -10.66 7.01 -0.81
CA ASP A 112 -10.78 7.62 0.51
C ASP A 112 -12.00 8.55 0.63
N ILE A 113 -12.17 9.41 -0.36
CA ILE A 113 -13.25 10.41 -0.36
C ILE A 113 -14.36 10.08 -1.38
N TYR A 114 -14.31 8.92 -2.05
CA TYR A 114 -15.34 8.54 -3.02
C TYR A 114 -16.73 8.42 -2.38
N PRO A 115 -16.89 7.81 -1.17
CA PRO A 115 -18.16 7.87 -0.46
C PRO A 115 -18.61 9.30 -0.15
N THR A 116 -17.69 10.19 0.23
CA THR A 116 -17.99 11.60 0.47
C THR A 116 -18.45 12.31 -0.80
N PHE A 117 -17.84 12.03 -1.95
CA PHE A 117 -18.29 12.54 -3.24
C PHE A 117 -19.72 12.10 -3.58
N LEU A 118 -20.05 10.81 -3.41
CA LEU A 118 -21.39 10.29 -3.66
C LEU A 118 -22.44 10.92 -2.72
N GLN A 119 -22.08 11.19 -1.46
CA GLN A 119 -23.00 11.81 -0.51
C GLN A 119 -23.12 13.33 -0.69
N LYS A 120 -22.00 14.06 -0.72
CA LYS A 120 -21.99 15.53 -0.72
C LYS A 120 -22.30 16.13 -2.09
N GLN A 121 -21.76 15.56 -3.17
CA GLN A 121 -21.95 16.11 -4.51
C GLN A 121 -23.21 15.55 -5.19
N HIS A 122 -23.51 14.25 -4.99
CA HIS A 122 -24.66 13.60 -5.63
C HIS A 122 -25.88 13.44 -4.71
N GLY A 123 -25.76 13.73 -3.42
CA GLY A 123 -26.88 13.64 -2.48
C GLY A 123 -27.39 12.22 -2.23
N PHE A 124 -26.60 11.19 -2.55
CA PHE A 124 -27.06 9.81 -2.40
C PHE A 124 -27.16 9.39 -0.94
N GLY A 125 -28.21 8.63 -0.63
CA GLY A 125 -28.39 8.03 0.69
C GLY A 125 -27.30 7.00 1.03
N THR A 126 -27.09 6.79 2.32
CA THR A 126 -26.07 5.87 2.86
C THR A 126 -26.21 4.43 2.35
N ALA A 127 -27.45 3.97 2.10
CA ALA A 127 -27.72 2.65 1.54
C ALA A 127 -27.15 2.51 0.12
N THR A 128 -27.42 3.47 -0.77
CA THR A 128 -26.88 3.48 -2.14
C THR A 128 -25.36 3.53 -2.14
N VAL A 129 -24.77 4.40 -1.32
CA VAL A 129 -23.31 4.53 -1.21
C VAL A 129 -22.67 3.23 -0.70
N SER A 130 -23.29 2.59 0.28
CA SER A 130 -22.83 1.28 0.80
C SER A 130 -22.91 0.18 -0.25
N ILE A 131 -23.99 0.13 -1.05
CA ILE A 131 -24.13 -0.85 -2.13
C ILE A 131 -23.03 -0.63 -3.19
N ILE A 132 -22.80 0.62 -3.61
CA ILE A 132 -21.72 0.95 -4.55
C ILE A 132 -20.37 0.52 -3.96
N ALA A 133 -20.15 0.76 -2.66
CA ALA A 133 -18.94 0.35 -1.97
C ALA A 133 -18.72 -1.16 -1.96
N ILE A 134 -19.75 -1.94 -1.65
CA ILE A 134 -19.69 -3.40 -1.69
C ILE A 134 -19.34 -3.88 -3.10
N LEU A 135 -20.04 -3.37 -4.12
CA LEU A 135 -19.83 -3.78 -5.50
C LEU A 135 -18.42 -3.47 -6.00
N TYR A 136 -17.90 -2.27 -5.73
CA TYR A 136 -16.55 -1.92 -6.17
C TYR A 136 -15.48 -2.72 -5.41
N ASN A 137 -15.73 -3.12 -4.14
CA ASN A 137 -14.79 -3.95 -3.37
C ASN A 137 -14.73 -5.39 -3.90
N ILE A 138 -15.86 -5.95 -4.33
CA ILE A 138 -15.89 -7.25 -5.02
C ILE A 138 -15.12 -7.16 -6.34
N ALA A 139 -15.35 -6.09 -7.10
CA ALA A 139 -14.65 -5.84 -8.36
C ALA A 139 -13.13 -5.68 -8.16
N ALA A 140 -12.73 -5.06 -7.07
CA ALA A 140 -11.35 -4.93 -6.62
C ALA A 140 -10.65 -6.29 -6.45
N ILE A 141 -11.31 -7.25 -5.77
CA ILE A 141 -10.78 -8.61 -5.61
C ILE A 141 -10.60 -9.29 -6.97
N ILE A 142 -11.61 -9.19 -7.83
CA ILE A 142 -11.59 -9.77 -9.18
C ILE A 142 -10.44 -9.17 -10.01
N GLY A 143 -10.27 -7.84 -9.97
CA GLY A 143 -9.21 -7.13 -10.67
C GLY A 143 -7.83 -7.58 -10.20
N GLY A 144 -7.58 -7.60 -8.89
CA GLY A 144 -6.30 -8.01 -8.31
C GLY A 144 -5.92 -9.43 -8.66
N ILE A 145 -6.85 -10.38 -8.55
CA ILE A 145 -6.60 -11.78 -8.95
C ILE A 145 -6.36 -11.86 -10.46
N GLY A 146 -7.20 -11.23 -11.27
CA GLY A 146 -7.13 -11.27 -12.73
C GLY A 146 -5.80 -10.76 -13.29
N PHE A 147 -5.39 -9.55 -12.88
CA PHE A 147 -4.13 -8.96 -13.33
C PHE A 147 -2.91 -9.59 -12.65
N GLY A 148 -3.04 -10.07 -11.41
CA GLY A 148 -2.02 -10.88 -10.75
C GLY A 148 -1.69 -12.13 -11.56
N MET A 149 -2.70 -12.89 -11.99
CA MET A 149 -2.52 -14.04 -12.88
C MET A 149 -1.98 -13.65 -14.26
N LEU A 150 -2.52 -12.58 -14.86
CA LEU A 150 -2.07 -12.09 -16.15
C LEU A 150 -0.58 -11.70 -16.12
N SER A 151 -0.10 -11.13 -15.02
CA SER A 151 1.30 -10.72 -14.85
C SER A 151 2.29 -11.89 -14.94
N GLN A 152 1.86 -13.12 -14.62
CA GLN A 152 2.71 -14.30 -14.82
C GLN A 152 3.01 -14.54 -16.30
N ARG A 153 2.04 -14.24 -17.18
CA ARG A 153 2.15 -14.47 -18.63
C ARG A 153 2.85 -13.32 -19.34
N ILE A 154 2.46 -12.07 -19.05
CA ILE A 154 2.93 -10.90 -19.82
C ILE A 154 4.01 -10.08 -19.11
N GLY A 155 4.40 -10.46 -17.89
CA GLY A 155 5.35 -9.71 -17.07
C GLY A 155 4.68 -8.75 -16.09
N ARG A 156 5.43 -8.35 -15.05
CA ARG A 156 4.95 -7.47 -13.97
C ARG A 156 4.70 -6.06 -14.47
N ARG A 157 5.62 -5.53 -15.28
CA ARG A 157 5.52 -4.17 -15.84
C ARG A 157 4.28 -4.02 -16.69
N ARG A 158 4.13 -4.88 -17.70
CA ARG A 158 3.04 -4.77 -18.67
C ARG A 158 1.67 -4.94 -18.02
N ALA A 159 1.51 -5.91 -17.12
CA ALA A 159 0.24 -6.11 -16.42
C ALA A 159 -0.17 -4.90 -15.59
N SER A 160 0.76 -4.34 -14.79
CA SER A 160 0.49 -3.16 -13.97
C SER A 160 0.21 -1.92 -14.81
N MET A 161 0.95 -1.73 -15.91
CA MET A 161 0.73 -0.63 -16.86
C MET A 161 -0.65 -0.70 -17.51
N ILE A 162 -1.04 -1.88 -18.01
CA ILE A 162 -2.34 -2.06 -18.67
C ILE A 162 -3.46 -1.80 -17.66
N ALA A 163 -3.35 -2.36 -16.45
CA ALA A 163 -4.33 -2.13 -15.39
C ALA A 163 -4.48 -0.64 -15.06
N ALA A 164 -3.37 0.07 -14.83
CA ALA A 164 -3.40 1.50 -14.54
C ALA A 164 -3.97 2.33 -15.70
N LEU A 165 -3.55 2.04 -16.94
CA LEU A 165 -4.00 2.78 -18.13
C LEU A 165 -5.48 2.55 -18.46
N LEU A 166 -6.06 1.40 -18.09
CA LEU A 166 -7.51 1.20 -18.16
C LEU A 166 -8.27 2.15 -17.23
N GLY A 167 -7.65 2.56 -16.12
CA GLY A 167 -8.22 3.55 -15.19
C GLY A 167 -8.41 4.93 -15.82
N VAL A 168 -7.61 5.32 -16.83
CA VAL A 168 -7.69 6.65 -17.46
C VAL A 168 -9.02 6.91 -18.16
N PRO A 169 -9.46 6.10 -19.15
CA PRO A 169 -10.79 6.28 -19.76
C PRO A 169 -11.92 6.03 -18.75
N VAL A 170 -11.72 5.11 -17.80
CA VAL A 170 -12.73 4.81 -16.77
C VAL A 170 -12.92 5.97 -15.79
N ALA A 171 -11.89 6.78 -15.54
CA ALA A 171 -11.97 7.96 -14.68
C ALA A 171 -13.07 8.92 -15.12
N PHE A 172 -13.31 9.03 -16.43
CA PHE A 172 -14.36 9.89 -16.95
C PHE A 172 -15.75 9.39 -16.56
N LEU A 173 -16.00 8.09 -16.72
CA LEU A 173 -17.27 7.46 -16.31
C LEU A 173 -17.44 7.49 -14.79
N TRP A 174 -16.36 7.25 -14.05
CA TRP A 174 -16.34 7.15 -12.60
C TRP A 174 -16.54 8.50 -11.89
N ALA A 175 -16.01 9.59 -12.42
CA ALA A 175 -16.08 10.91 -11.78
C ALA A 175 -17.16 11.84 -12.34
N PHE A 176 -17.46 11.78 -13.65
CA PHE A 176 -18.32 12.77 -14.30
C PHE A 176 -19.74 12.27 -14.63
N SER A 177 -20.09 11.05 -14.21
CA SER A 177 -21.47 10.55 -14.32
C SER A 177 -22.41 11.26 -13.33
N SER A 178 -23.70 11.35 -13.68
CA SER A 178 -24.70 12.08 -12.88
C SER A 178 -25.62 11.19 -12.04
N THR A 179 -25.80 9.91 -12.40
CA THR A 179 -26.74 9.00 -11.76
C THR A 179 -26.03 7.82 -11.09
N ALA A 180 -26.71 7.17 -10.14
CA ALA A 180 -26.11 6.13 -9.30
C ALA A 180 -25.60 4.92 -10.09
N VAL A 181 -26.30 4.49 -11.14
CA VAL A 181 -25.94 3.29 -11.92
C VAL A 181 -24.64 3.47 -12.71
N PRO A 182 -24.47 4.52 -13.54
CA PRO A 182 -23.20 4.79 -14.23
C PRO A 182 -22.05 5.07 -13.26
N LEU A 183 -22.29 5.74 -12.13
CA LEU A 183 -21.28 5.94 -11.08
C LEU A 183 -20.87 4.62 -10.41
N ALA A 184 -21.82 3.70 -10.19
CA ALA A 184 -21.54 2.37 -9.69
C ALA A 184 -20.70 1.56 -10.68
N LEU A 185 -21.08 1.59 -11.97
CA LEU A 185 -20.32 0.92 -13.03
C LEU A 185 -18.90 1.50 -13.16
N GLY A 186 -18.77 2.82 -13.13
CA GLY A 186 -17.48 3.50 -13.10
C GLY A 186 -16.64 3.09 -11.90
N ALA A 187 -17.23 2.98 -10.70
CA ALA A 187 -16.53 2.55 -9.49
C ALA A 187 -16.05 1.10 -9.58
N ILE A 188 -16.89 0.20 -10.08
CA ILE A 188 -16.56 -1.20 -10.33
C ILE A 188 -15.36 -1.29 -11.28
N LEU A 189 -15.44 -0.65 -12.44
CA LEU A 189 -14.36 -0.67 -13.44
C LEU A 189 -13.08 -0.01 -12.93
N MET A 190 -13.21 1.08 -12.18
CA MET A 190 -12.06 1.78 -11.60
C MET A 190 -11.36 0.88 -10.60
N GLN A 191 -12.11 0.15 -9.76
CA GLN A 191 -11.52 -0.74 -8.77
C GLN A 191 -10.92 -2.02 -9.38
N VAL A 192 -11.45 -2.50 -10.51
CA VAL A 192 -10.77 -3.53 -11.32
C VAL A 192 -9.41 -3.03 -11.80
N ALA A 193 -9.33 -1.80 -12.29
CA ALA A 193 -8.08 -1.20 -12.78
C ALA A 193 -7.08 -0.96 -11.63
N VAL A 194 -7.52 -0.28 -10.57
CA VAL A 194 -6.70 0.06 -9.39
C VAL A 194 -6.18 -1.20 -8.71
N GLN A 195 -7.06 -2.12 -8.33
CA GLN A 195 -6.61 -3.33 -7.65
C GLN A 195 -5.96 -4.33 -8.60
N GLY A 196 -6.29 -4.28 -9.89
CA GLY A 196 -5.55 -5.02 -10.91
C GLY A 196 -4.08 -4.64 -10.94
N ALA A 197 -3.77 -3.34 -10.86
CA ALA A 197 -2.39 -2.89 -10.76
C ALA A 197 -1.75 -3.36 -9.44
N TRP A 198 -2.47 -3.27 -8.32
CA TRP A 198 -1.99 -3.72 -7.01
C TRP A 198 -1.78 -5.23 -6.88
N GLY A 199 -2.55 -6.05 -7.59
CA GLY A 199 -2.39 -7.52 -7.59
C GLY A 199 -1.01 -7.98 -8.03
N VAL A 200 -0.25 -7.12 -8.71
CA VAL A 200 1.11 -7.38 -9.20
C VAL A 200 2.19 -6.89 -8.23
N VAL A 201 1.89 -5.88 -7.41
CA VAL A 201 2.86 -5.14 -6.58
C VAL A 201 3.62 -6.03 -5.59
N PRO A 202 3.00 -6.95 -4.83
CA PRO A 202 3.74 -7.79 -3.89
C PRO A 202 4.82 -8.64 -4.57
N ALA A 203 4.47 -9.25 -5.71
CA ALA A 203 5.43 -10.04 -6.49
C ALA A 203 6.54 -9.15 -7.05
N HIS A 204 6.18 -8.00 -7.63
CA HIS A 204 7.15 -7.08 -8.22
C HIS A 204 8.14 -6.51 -7.19
N LEU A 205 7.66 -6.13 -6.00
CA LEU A 205 8.54 -5.64 -4.92
C LEU A 205 9.47 -6.73 -4.40
N ASN A 206 8.97 -7.95 -4.21
CA ASN A 206 9.79 -9.08 -3.76
C ASN A 206 10.87 -9.45 -4.78
N GLU A 207 10.53 -9.42 -6.08
CA GLU A 207 11.47 -9.66 -7.18
C GLU A 207 12.55 -8.57 -7.29
N LEU A 208 12.17 -7.30 -7.06
CA LEU A 208 13.13 -6.18 -7.03
C LEU A 208 13.98 -6.15 -5.76
N SER A 209 13.54 -6.81 -4.69
CA SER A 209 14.20 -6.71 -3.38
C SER A 209 15.62 -7.29 -3.42
N PRO A 210 16.63 -6.56 -2.89
CA PRO A 210 17.97 -7.12 -2.75
C PRO A 210 17.95 -8.37 -1.86
N SER A 211 18.72 -9.40 -2.24
CA SER A 211 18.85 -10.68 -1.52
C SER A 211 19.04 -10.51 -0.01
N ASP A 212 19.88 -9.57 0.37
CA ASP A 212 20.32 -9.34 1.76
C ASP A 212 19.23 -8.68 2.62
N SER A 213 18.07 -8.34 2.05
CA SER A 213 17.06 -7.47 2.68
C SER A 213 15.61 -7.70 2.22
N ARG A 214 15.32 -8.87 1.63
CA ARG A 214 13.99 -9.18 1.04
C ARG A 214 12.81 -9.02 2.00
N GLY A 215 13.03 -9.20 3.31
CA GLY A 215 11.99 -8.98 4.33
C GLY A 215 11.70 -7.51 4.64
N THR A 216 12.72 -6.65 4.60
CA THR A 216 12.60 -5.25 5.04
C THR A 216 12.29 -4.31 3.87
N PHE A 217 12.87 -4.56 2.69
CA PHE A 217 12.74 -3.66 1.53
C PHE A 217 11.29 -3.40 1.11
N PRO A 218 10.42 -4.41 0.86
CA PRO A 218 9.05 -4.17 0.43
C PRO A 218 8.24 -3.35 1.45
N GLY A 219 8.40 -3.69 2.73
CA GLY A 219 7.71 -2.99 3.82
C GLY A 219 8.12 -1.53 3.91
N THR A 220 9.43 -1.24 3.83
CA THR A 220 9.92 0.13 3.90
C THR A 220 9.44 1.00 2.75
N VAL A 221 9.58 0.54 1.50
CA VAL A 221 9.19 1.35 0.33
C VAL A 221 7.68 1.56 0.25
N TYR A 222 6.89 0.58 0.69
CA TYR A 222 5.45 0.70 0.84
C TYR A 222 5.09 1.81 1.82
N GLN A 223 5.66 1.78 3.05
CA GLN A 223 5.30 2.74 4.08
C GLN A 223 5.78 4.16 3.79
N LEU A 224 6.95 4.31 3.16
CA LEU A 224 7.41 5.60 2.67
C LEU A 224 6.52 6.15 1.56
N GLY A 225 6.09 5.29 0.62
CA GLY A 225 5.11 5.68 -0.40
C GLY A 225 3.77 6.10 0.20
N ASN A 226 3.30 5.37 1.21
CA ASN A 226 2.07 5.70 1.94
C ASN A 226 2.18 7.03 2.71
N LEU A 227 3.33 7.29 3.34
CA LEU A 227 3.61 8.57 4.01
C LEU A 227 3.48 9.74 3.04
N ILE A 228 4.08 9.62 1.84
CA ILE A 228 3.99 10.67 0.82
C ILE A 228 2.54 10.81 0.29
N ALA A 229 1.83 9.69 0.14
CA ALA A 229 0.44 9.67 -0.31
C ALA A 229 -0.59 10.10 0.76
N SER A 230 -0.20 10.22 2.02
CA SER A 230 -1.12 10.57 3.12
C SER A 230 -1.83 11.93 2.94
N VAL A 231 -1.26 12.83 2.14
CA VAL A 231 -1.83 14.14 1.83
C VAL A 231 -2.96 14.10 0.81
N ASN A 232 -3.21 12.94 0.18
CA ASN A 232 -4.07 12.83 -1.00
C ASN A 232 -5.51 13.27 -0.72
N ALA A 233 -6.12 12.78 0.36
CA ALA A 233 -7.48 13.17 0.73
C ALA A 233 -7.59 14.69 0.97
N VAL A 234 -6.64 15.28 1.70
CA VAL A 234 -6.59 16.72 1.98
C VAL A 234 -6.41 17.54 0.70
N LEU A 235 -5.55 17.08 -0.20
CA LEU A 235 -5.32 17.71 -1.50
C LEU A 235 -6.62 17.69 -2.34
N GLN A 236 -7.30 16.55 -2.41
CA GLN A 236 -8.52 16.43 -3.19
C GLN A 236 -9.68 17.23 -2.59
N THR A 237 -9.86 17.24 -1.27
CA THR A 237 -10.88 18.07 -0.63
C THR A 237 -10.57 19.56 -0.81
N GLY A 238 -9.32 19.98 -0.69
CA GLY A 238 -8.92 21.37 -0.90
C GLY A 238 -9.10 21.84 -2.35
N VAL A 239 -8.87 20.97 -3.35
CA VAL A 239 -9.20 21.25 -4.74
C VAL A 239 -10.72 21.37 -4.91
N ALA A 240 -11.49 20.45 -4.35
CA ALA A 240 -12.95 20.47 -4.44
C ALA A 240 -13.56 21.76 -3.84
N GLU A 241 -13.04 22.23 -2.70
CA GLU A 241 -13.48 23.49 -2.08
C GLU A 241 -13.22 24.70 -2.97
N ARG A 242 -12.05 24.77 -3.62
CA ARG A 242 -11.69 25.85 -4.55
C ARG A 242 -12.48 25.82 -5.85
N THR A 243 -13.01 24.65 -6.24
CA THR A 243 -13.84 24.48 -7.44
C THR A 243 -15.35 24.53 -7.13
N GLY A 244 -15.75 25.07 -5.97
CA GLY A 244 -17.16 25.25 -5.61
C GLY A 244 -17.86 23.98 -5.16
N GLY A 245 -17.12 23.03 -4.56
CA GLY A 245 -17.64 21.73 -4.11
C GLY A 245 -17.60 20.65 -5.19
N ASN A 246 -16.85 20.86 -6.28
CA ASN A 246 -16.75 19.88 -7.36
C ASN A 246 -15.60 18.89 -7.12
N TYR A 247 -15.92 17.81 -6.40
CA TYR A 247 -15.05 16.68 -6.15
C TYR A 247 -14.70 15.88 -7.41
N ALA A 248 -15.58 15.84 -8.43
CA ALA A 248 -15.34 15.06 -9.65
C ALA A 248 -14.03 15.45 -10.34
N ILE A 249 -13.74 16.76 -10.45
CA ILE A 249 -12.50 17.25 -11.06
C ILE A 249 -11.28 16.82 -10.22
N ALA A 250 -11.34 16.98 -8.90
CA ALA A 250 -10.25 16.62 -8.00
C ALA A 250 -9.95 15.11 -8.05
N LEU A 251 -10.99 14.30 -8.01
CA LEU A 251 -10.93 12.84 -8.09
C LEU A 251 -10.36 12.38 -9.43
N ALA A 252 -10.90 12.86 -10.55
CA ALA A 252 -10.45 12.47 -11.89
C ALA A 252 -8.99 12.88 -12.15
N ALA A 253 -8.61 14.12 -11.76
CA ALA A 253 -7.26 14.61 -11.95
C ALA A 253 -6.23 13.74 -11.22
N VAL A 254 -6.48 13.45 -9.93
CA VAL A 254 -5.58 12.58 -9.15
C VAL A 254 -5.53 11.17 -9.73
N ALA A 255 -6.68 10.57 -10.05
CA ALA A 255 -6.73 9.21 -10.60
C ALA A 255 -5.95 9.10 -11.92
N ILE A 256 -6.15 10.04 -12.85
CA ILE A 256 -5.47 10.06 -14.15
C ILE A 256 -3.97 10.32 -13.97
N CYS A 257 -3.58 11.33 -13.18
CA CYS A 257 -2.17 11.62 -12.92
C CYS A 257 -1.45 10.44 -12.27
N ALA A 258 -2.08 9.78 -11.28
CA ALA A 258 -1.51 8.62 -10.61
C ALA A 258 -1.40 7.41 -11.57
N ALA A 259 -2.43 7.15 -12.38
CA ALA A 259 -2.41 6.09 -13.40
C ALA A 259 -1.28 6.30 -14.43
N LEU A 260 -1.11 7.54 -14.91
CA LEU A 260 -0.03 7.88 -15.84
C LEU A 260 1.35 7.81 -15.16
N ALA A 261 1.46 8.21 -13.89
CA ALA A 261 2.68 8.07 -13.11
C ALA A 261 3.07 6.60 -12.90
N ILE A 262 2.09 5.71 -12.61
CA ILE A 262 2.32 4.26 -12.58
C ILE A 262 2.77 3.78 -13.95
N ALA A 263 2.08 4.15 -15.03
CA ALA A 263 2.45 3.71 -16.37
C ALA A 263 3.89 4.15 -16.74
N LEU A 264 4.28 5.37 -16.35
CA LEU A 264 5.63 5.89 -16.54
C LEU A 264 6.67 5.13 -15.70
N CYS A 265 6.39 4.94 -14.41
CA CYS A 265 7.27 4.21 -13.49
C CYS A 265 7.47 2.76 -13.96
N MET A 266 6.41 2.09 -14.38
CA MET A 266 6.50 0.71 -14.85
C MET A 266 7.15 0.60 -16.24
N LYS A 267 6.98 1.60 -17.12
CA LYS A 267 7.63 1.62 -18.44
C LYS A 267 9.15 1.77 -18.34
N PHE A 268 9.63 2.65 -17.46
CA PHE A 268 11.04 3.00 -17.35
C PHE A 268 11.76 2.35 -16.15
N GLY A 269 11.01 1.82 -15.19
CA GLY A 269 11.52 1.15 -14.01
C GLY A 269 12.09 -0.23 -14.31
N PRO A 270 12.95 -0.82 -13.46
CA PRO A 270 13.49 -2.18 -13.60
C PRO A 270 12.43 -3.30 -13.53
N GLU A 271 12.72 -4.48 -14.07
CA GLU A 271 11.92 -5.71 -13.93
C GLU A 271 12.86 -6.86 -13.71
N ALA A 272 12.60 -7.61 -12.65
CA ALA A 272 13.42 -8.72 -12.16
C ALA A 272 12.55 -9.99 -12.09
N LYS A 273 11.73 -10.19 -13.13
CA LYS A 273 10.75 -11.27 -13.17
C LYS A 273 11.45 -12.62 -12.97
N ASP A 274 10.86 -13.47 -12.13
CA ASP A 274 11.28 -14.85 -11.88
C ASP A 274 12.71 -14.99 -11.29
N VAL A 275 13.24 -13.95 -10.62
CA VAL A 275 14.52 -14.05 -9.89
C VAL A 275 14.42 -15.09 -8.77
N GLU A 276 15.38 -16.02 -8.74
CA GLU A 276 15.48 -17.07 -7.72
C GLU A 276 15.45 -16.48 -6.30
N MET A 277 14.54 -17.01 -5.49
CA MET A 277 14.38 -16.68 -4.08
C MET A 277 15.14 -17.73 -3.26
N ALA A 278 16.47 -17.78 -3.42
CA ALA A 278 17.36 -18.65 -2.63
C ALA A 278 17.49 -18.16 -1.19
#